data_AF-A0A2S7WHB5-F1
#
_entry.id   AF-A0A2S7WHB5-F1
#
_cell.length_a   1.000
_cell.length_b   1.000
_cell.length_c   1.000
_cell.angle_alpha   90.00
_cell.angle_beta   90.00
_cell.angle_gamma   90.00
#
_symmetry.space_group_name_H-M   'P 1'
#
loop_
_entity.id
_entity.type
_entity.pdbx_description
1 polymer ?
#
loop_
_entity_poly.entity_id
_entity_poly.type
_entity_poly.pdbx_seq_one_letter_code
_entity_poly.pdbx_strand_id
1 'polypeptide(L)' 'MASVLSTYTEKELIKKLKTQKIMLIIQGIVLFLMVVFSVFYTLENGISIKTFLPLFFAPMLFVMLFEIKNIKKELASRK' A
#
# COMPACT_ATOMS: atom_id res chain seq x y z
N MET A 1 -10.63 -19.17 -9.09
CA MET A 1 -9.44 -19.01 -9.95
C MET A 1 -8.21 -19.35 -9.13
N ALA A 2 -7.25 -20.09 -9.69
CA ALA A 2 -5.97 -20.30 -9.02
C ALA A 2 -5.30 -18.93 -8.77
N SER A 3 -4.79 -18.72 -7.57
CA SER A 3 -4.12 -17.47 -7.21
C SER A 3 -2.90 -17.28 -8.09
N VAL A 4 -2.66 -16.10 -8.67
CA VAL A 4 -1.41 -15.81 -9.40
C VAL A 4 -0.19 -16.01 -8.49
N LEU A 5 -0.38 -15.98 -7.15
CA LEU A 5 0.67 -16.30 -6.18
C LEU A 5 1.10 -17.77 -6.24
N SER A 6 0.23 -18.71 -6.65
CA SER A 6 0.55 -20.13 -6.70
C SER A 6 1.56 -20.48 -7.80
N THR A 7 1.62 -19.69 -8.88
CA THR A 7 2.57 -19.87 -9.99
C THR A 7 3.99 -19.39 -9.71
N TYR A 8 4.24 -18.66 -8.62
CA TYR A 8 5.59 -18.20 -8.27
C TYR A 8 6.38 -19.25 -7.49
N THR A 9 7.71 -19.20 -7.62
CA THR A 9 8.63 -19.94 -6.75
C THR A 9 8.74 -19.29 -5.37
N GLU A 10 9.19 -20.05 -4.36
CA GLU A 10 9.35 -19.54 -2.99
C GLU A 10 10.30 -18.32 -2.93
N LYS A 11 11.41 -18.36 -3.69
CA LYS A 11 12.37 -17.26 -3.80
C LYS A 11 11.72 -15.99 -4.34
N GLU A 12 10.85 -16.12 -5.35
CA GLU A 12 10.11 -15.00 -5.92
C GLU A 12 9.07 -14.44 -4.96
N LEU A 13 8.36 -15.29 -4.20
CA LEU A 13 7.45 -14.84 -3.14
C LEU A 13 8.18 -14.04 -2.07
N ILE A 14 9.34 -14.51 -1.60
CA ILE A 14 10.13 -13.82 -0.59
C ILE A 14 10.61 -12.45 -1.11
N LYS A 15 11.08 -12.39 -2.36
CA LYS A 15 11.49 -11.13 -2.99
C LYS A 15 10.31 -10.17 -3.09
N LYS A 16 9.16 -10.62 -3.59
CA LYS A 16 7.93 -9.83 -3.73
C LYS A 16 7.44 -9.32 -2.36
N LEU A 17 7.49 -10.15 -1.33
CA LEU A 17 7.13 -9.78 0.04
C LEU A 17 8.01 -8.65 0.60
N LYS A 18 9.32 -8.70 0.36
CA LYS A 18 10.25 -7.64 0.77
C LYS A 18 9.95 -6.34 0.03
N THR A 19 9.78 -6.41 -1.30
CA THR A 19 9.43 -5.24 -2.12
C THR A 19 8.12 -4.61 -1.65
N GLN A 20 7.07 -5.40 -1.45
CA GLN A 20 5.77 -4.91 -0.98
C GLN A 20 5.84 -4.21 0.38
N LYS A 21 6.63 -4.74 1.33
CA LYS A 21 6.85 -4.07 2.62
C LYS A 21 7.53 -2.71 2.47
N ILE A 22 8.55 -2.62 1.61
CA ILE A 22 9.26 -1.34 1.36
C ILE A 22 8.30 -0.34 0.70
N MET A 23 7.57 -0.79 -0.33
CA MET A 23 6.59 0.03 -1.03
C MET A 23 5.50 0.54 -0.10
N LEU A 24 5.03 -0.28 0.86
CA LEU A 24 4.06 0.13 1.86
C LEU A 24 4.60 1.24 2.78
N ILE A 25 5.86 1.14 3.22
CA ILE A 25 6.51 2.17 4.04
C ILE A 25 6.61 3.48 3.24
N ILE A 26 7.11 3.41 2.00
CA ILE A 26 7.23 4.57 1.12
C ILE A 26 5.87 5.22 0.91
N GLN A 27 4.85 4.44 0.59
CA GLN A 27 3.51 4.95 0.36
C GLN A 27 2.87 5.55 1.62
N GLY A 28 3.16 4.98 2.79
CA GLY A 28 2.76 5.57 4.07
C GLY A 28 3.38 6.96 4.29
N ILE A 29 4.66 7.13 3.98
CA ILE A 29 5.35 8.43 4.07
C ILE A 29 4.78 9.43 3.07
N VAL A 30 4.56 9.01 1.82
CA VAL A 30 3.97 9.87 0.77
C VAL A 30 2.56 10.31 1.18
N LEU A 31 1.74 9.39 1.69
CA LEU A 31 0.40 9.71 2.14
C LEU A 31 0.41 10.69 3.32
N PHE A 32 1.33 10.51 4.26
CA PHE A 32 1.51 11.43 5.38
C PHE A 32 1.87 12.84 4.90
N LEU A 33 2.84 12.97 3.99
CA LEU A 33 3.18 14.26 3.38
C LEU A 33 1.98 14.86 2.63
N MET A 34 1.22 14.06 1.90
CA MET A 34 0.00 14.50 1.22
C MET A 34 -1.03 15.07 2.19
N VAL A 35 -1.23 14.44 3.37
CA VAL A 35 -2.13 14.95 4.40
C VAL A 35 -1.63 16.30 4.94
N VAL A 36 -0.34 16.41 5.23
CA VAL A 36 0.27 17.66 5.71
C VAL A 36 0.07 18.79 4.68
N PHE A 37 0.40 18.56 3.41
CA PHE A 37 0.19 19.54 2.35
C PHE A 37 -1.28 19.88 2.12
N SER A 38 -2.17 18.90 2.20
CA SER A 38 -3.61 19.10 2.09
C SER A 38 -4.14 20.05 3.18
N VAL A 39 -3.68 19.90 4.42
CA VAL A 39 -4.06 20.79 5.53
C VAL A 39 -3.59 22.23 5.25
N PHE A 40 -2.30 22.42 4.92
CA PHE A 40 -1.77 23.75 4.58
C PHE A 40 -2.52 24.40 3.41
N TYR A 41 -2.72 23.64 2.33
CA TYR A 41 -3.44 24.12 1.15
C TYR A 41 -4.87 24.56 1.48
N THR A 42 -5.55 23.84 2.37
CA THR A 42 -6.93 24.13 2.78
C THR A 42 -7.02 25.39 3.63
N LEU A 43 -6.01 25.68 4.45
CA LEU A 43 -5.93 26.90 5.23
C LEU A 43 -5.75 28.14 4.35
N GLU A 44 -4.98 28.04 3.26
CA GLU A 44 -4.72 29.17 2.36
C GLU A 44 -5.79 29.36 1.28
N ASN A 45 -6.28 28.27 0.68
CA ASN A 45 -7.12 28.32 -0.52
C ASN A 45 -8.58 27.88 -0.27
N GLY A 46 -8.92 27.55 0.98
CA GLY A 46 -10.21 26.97 1.33
C GLY A 46 -10.35 25.50 0.93
N ILE A 47 -11.55 24.96 1.10
CA ILE A 47 -11.83 23.55 0.82
C ILE A 47 -11.90 23.34 -0.69
N SER A 48 -11.10 22.41 -1.20
CA SER A 48 -11.09 22.01 -2.60
C SER A 48 -11.03 20.49 -2.74
N ILE A 49 -11.22 19.97 -3.94
CA ILE A 49 -11.07 18.54 -4.27
C ILE A 49 -9.69 18.01 -3.87
N LYS A 50 -8.65 18.87 -3.95
CA LYS A 50 -7.28 18.54 -3.55
C LYS A 50 -7.17 18.21 -2.05
N THR A 51 -8.04 18.78 -1.21
CA THR A 51 -8.08 18.52 0.23
C THR A 51 -8.42 17.06 0.54
N PHE A 52 -9.31 16.47 -0.24
CA PHE A 52 -9.78 15.09 -0.08
C PHE A 52 -8.89 14.06 -0.78
N LEU A 53 -7.94 14.52 -1.61
CA LEU A 53 -7.06 13.67 -2.38
C LEU A 53 -6.31 12.63 -1.52
N PRO A 54 -5.74 12.97 -0.35
CA PRO A 54 -5.09 11.97 0.50
C PRO A 54 -6.08 10.88 0.97
N LEU A 55 -7.33 11.24 1.26
CA LEU A 55 -8.35 10.29 1.72
C LEU A 55 -8.67 9.26 0.63
N PHE A 56 -8.70 9.66 -0.64
CA PHE A 56 -8.88 8.75 -1.78
C PHE A 56 -7.73 7.76 -1.96
N PHE A 57 -6.52 8.09 -1.52
CA PHE A 57 -5.35 7.21 -1.60
C PHE A 57 -5.21 6.28 -0.39
N ALA A 58 -5.90 6.54 0.72
CA ALA A 58 -5.86 5.70 1.92
C ALA A 58 -6.30 4.23 1.68
N PRO A 59 -7.37 3.93 0.90
CA PRO A 59 -7.76 2.57 0.53
C PRO A 59 -6.62 1.72 -0.06
N MET A 60 -5.69 2.34 -0.79
CA MET A 60 -4.59 1.64 -1.43
C MET A 60 -3.63 1.00 -0.41
N LEU A 61 -3.42 1.63 0.75
CA LEU A 61 -2.62 1.04 1.84
C LEU A 61 -3.25 -0.25 2.38
N PHE A 62 -4.58 -0.30 2.48
CA PHE A 62 -5.30 -1.50 2.94
C PHE A 62 -5.15 -2.64 1.94
N VAL A 63 -5.22 -2.35 0.64
CA VAL A 63 -5.00 -3.35 -0.42
C VAL A 63 -3.60 -3.96 -0.30
N MET A 64 -2.56 -3.12 -0.16
CA MET A 64 -1.19 -3.60 -0.01
C MET A 64 -0.98 -4.44 1.25
N LEU A 65 -1.60 -4.06 2.38
CA LEU A 65 -1.59 -4.86 3.60
C LEU A 65 -2.22 -6.24 3.38
N PHE A 66 -3.33 -6.29 2.64
CA PHE A 66 -4.00 -7.54 2.32
C PHE A 66 -3.16 -8.42 1.39
N GLU A 67 -2.51 -7.83 0.39
CA GLU A 67 -1.56 -8.54 -0.48
C GLU A 67 -0.39 -9.13 0.31
N ILE A 68 0.21 -8.38 1.23
CA ILE A 68 1.28 -8.89 2.10
C ILE A 68 0.78 -10.06 2.95
N LYS A 69 -0.44 -9.96 3.50
CA LYS A 69 -1.07 -11.06 4.24
C LYS A 69 -1.25 -12.30 3.36
N ASN A 70 -1.69 -12.13 2.12
CA ASN A 70 -1.90 -13.24 1.18
C ASN A 70 -0.58 -13.90 0.77
N ILE A 71 0.46 -13.12 0.48
CA ILE A 71 1.81 -13.65 0.16
C ILE A 71 2.37 -14.41 1.37
N LYS A 72 2.18 -13.92 2.60
CA LYS A 72 2.60 -14.63 3.82
C LYS A 72 1.84 -15.95 4.02
N LYS A 73 0.52 -15.97 3.78
CA LYS A 73 -0.29 -17.19 3.87
C LYS A 73 0.18 -18.24 2.86
N GLU A 74 0.44 -17.83 1.63
CA GLU A 74 0.97 -18.71 0.57
C GLU A 74 2.34 -19.28 0.95
N LEU A 75 3.27 -18.44 1.47
CA LEU A 75 4.56 -18.91 1.99
C LEU A 75 4.42 -19.91 3.15
N ALA A 76 3.47 -19.68 4.06
CA ALA A 76 3.22 -20.56 5.19
C ALA A 76 2.61 -21.91 4.77
N SER A 77 1.77 -21.93 3.72
CA SER A 77 1.18 -23.15 3.18
C SER A 77 2.19 -24.06 2.46
N ARG A 78 3.41 -23.56 2.20
CA ARG A 78 4.50 -24.28 1.53
C ARG A 78 5.58 -24.78 2.51
N LYS A 79 5.46 -24.44 3.79
CA LYS A 79 6.24 -25.02 4.88
C LYS A 79 5.60 -26.31 5.35
#